data_AF-B2WC48-F1
#
_entry.id   AF-B2WC48-F1
#
_cell.length_a   1.000
_cell.length_b   1.000
_cell.length_c   1.000
_cell.angle_alpha   90.00
_cell.angle_beta   90.00
_cell.angle_gamma   90.00
#
_symmetry.space_group_name_H-M   'P 1'
#
loop_
_entity.id
_entity.type
_entity.pdbx_description
1 polymer ?
#
loop_
_entity_poly.entity_id
_entity_poly.type
_entity_poly.pdbx_seq_one_letter_code
_entity_poly.pdbx_strand_id
1 'polypeptide(L)'
;MSGLERDYTHLTVISQTNRALLGYISIPHLQQLLKEGKVKDTDKVEAAMHKFQRRGRRYKVITTETPLEELEEFFNGGVDGSGKQEFAVVTDTSRKFVLGVATRADLENFAKRRA
;
A
#
# COMPACT_ATOMS: atom_id res chain seq x y z
N MET A 1 -1.98 -9.75 18.04
CA MET A 1 -2.13 -8.32 17.71
C MET A 1 -0.76 -7.66 17.53
N SER A 2 0.05 -8.06 16.54
CA SER A 2 1.42 -7.49 16.37
C SER A 2 1.48 -6.29 15.42
N GLY A 3 0.46 -6.08 14.58
CA GLY A 3 0.39 -4.95 13.65
C GLY A 3 0.03 -3.60 14.30
N LEU A 4 -0.48 -3.62 15.54
CA LEU A 4 -0.77 -2.42 16.35
C LEU A 4 0.42 -2.03 17.25
N GLU A 5 1.28 -3.00 17.61
CA GLU A 5 2.50 -2.75 18.40
C GLU A 5 3.58 -2.04 17.61
N ARG A 6 3.44 -2.00 16.29
CA ARG A 6 4.27 -1.23 15.39
C ARG A 6 3.38 -0.18 14.77
N ASP A 7 3.81 1.07 14.74
CA ASP A 7 3.06 2.23 14.21
C ASP A 7 2.91 2.18 12.68
N TYR A 8 2.49 1.04 12.14
CA TYR A 8 2.24 0.85 10.72
C TYR A 8 0.89 1.44 10.35
N THR A 9 0.87 2.23 9.28
CA THR A 9 -0.37 2.78 8.74
C THR A 9 -0.99 1.84 7.69
N HIS A 10 -0.16 1.08 6.98
CA HIS A 10 -0.56 0.21 5.88
C HIS A 10 0.11 -1.17 5.97
N LEU A 11 -0.65 -2.23 5.77
CA LEU A 11 -0.17 -3.61 5.69
C LEU A 11 -0.57 -4.20 4.34
N THR A 12 0.40 -4.70 3.57
CA THR A 12 0.12 -5.34 2.27
C THR A 12 -0.40 -6.76 2.48
N VAL A 13 -1.35 -7.16 1.64
CA VAL A 13 -1.94 -8.50 1.65
C VAL A 13 -1.51 -9.22 0.38
N ILE A 14 -0.85 -10.36 0.56
CA ILE A 14 -0.35 -11.20 -0.54
C ILE A 14 -1.02 -12.56 -0.54
N SER A 15 -1.10 -13.18 -1.71
CA SER A 15 -1.54 -14.57 -1.83
C SER A 15 -0.50 -15.51 -1.24
N GLN A 16 -0.94 -16.42 -0.38
CA GLN A 16 -0.09 -17.49 0.15
C GLN A 16 0.40 -18.45 -0.94
N THR A 17 -0.35 -18.60 -2.04
CA THR A 17 -0.05 -19.59 -3.10
C THR A 17 0.99 -19.11 -4.10
N ASN A 18 0.89 -17.86 -4.56
CA ASN A 18 1.73 -17.35 -5.64
C ASN A 18 2.38 -15.99 -5.35
N ARG A 19 2.29 -15.51 -4.09
CA ARG A 19 2.79 -14.21 -3.64
C ARG A 19 2.23 -13.00 -4.39
N ALA A 20 1.19 -13.17 -5.18
CA ALA A 20 0.56 -12.05 -5.87
C ALA A 20 0.00 -11.06 -4.85
N LEU A 21 0.27 -9.78 -5.09
CA LEU A 21 -0.28 -8.69 -4.30
C LEU A 21 -1.80 -8.60 -4.50
N LEU A 22 -2.57 -8.84 -3.44
CA LEU A 22 -4.03 -8.90 -3.47
C LEU A 22 -4.66 -7.55 -3.11
N GLY A 23 -4.01 -6.81 -2.22
CA GLY A 23 -4.54 -5.58 -1.66
C GLY A 23 -3.73 -5.11 -0.48
N TYR A 24 -4.37 -4.31 0.38
CA TYR A 24 -3.78 -3.80 1.60
C TYR A 24 -4.85 -3.58 2.68
N ILE A 25 -4.42 -3.47 3.93
CA ILE A 25 -5.21 -3.01 5.07
C ILE A 25 -4.67 -1.67 5.53
N SER A 26 -5.56 -0.70 5.67
CA SER A 26 -5.30 0.54 6.42
C SER A 26 -5.65 0.29 7.88
N ILE A 27 -4.71 0.52 8.80
CA ILE A 27 -4.95 0.33 10.24
C ILE A 27 -6.08 1.26 10.74
N PRO A 28 -6.13 2.56 10.37
CA PRO A 28 -7.27 3.41 10.70
C PRO A 28 -8.61 2.86 10.21
N HIS A 29 -8.65 2.33 8.98
CA HIS A 29 -9.88 1.75 8.44
C HIS A 29 -10.30 0.47 9.16
N LEU A 30 -9.35 -0.42 9.47
CA LEU A 30 -9.62 -1.63 10.24
C LEU A 30 -10.16 -1.32 11.64
N GLN A 31 -9.57 -0.34 12.33
CA GLN A 31 -10.05 0.11 13.64
C GLN A 31 -11.49 0.63 13.56
N GLN A 32 -11.81 1.39 12.51
CA GLN A 32 -13.17 1.86 12.27
C GLN A 32 -14.14 0.68 12.06
N LEU A 33 -13.80 -0.28 11.19
CA LEU A 33 -14.66 -1.45 10.92
C LEU A 33 -14.89 -2.31 12.18
N LEU A 34 -13.87 -2.50 13.01
CA LEU A 34 -13.97 -3.21 14.29
C LEU A 34 -14.88 -2.44 15.27
N LYS A 35 -14.69 -1.12 15.39
CA LYS A 35 -15.51 -0.27 16.26
C LYS A 35 -16.99 -0.26 15.85
N GLU A 36 -17.27 -0.30 14.55
CA GLU A 36 -18.62 -0.37 13.99
C GLU A 36 -19.20 -1.80 14.04
N GLY A 37 -18.42 -2.81 14.47
CA GLY A 37 -18.84 -4.21 14.50
C GLY A 37 -19.05 -4.83 13.11
N LYS A 38 -18.56 -4.18 12.05
CA LYS A 38 -18.66 -4.67 10.66
C LYS A 38 -17.74 -5.85 10.38
N VAL A 39 -16.65 -5.96 11.14
CA VAL A 39 -15.73 -7.09 11.16
C VAL A 39 -15.39 -7.44 12.60
N LYS A 40 -14.96 -8.67 12.83
CA LYS A 40 -14.49 -9.21 14.11
C LYS A 40 -13.01 -9.57 14.03
N ASP A 41 -12.37 -9.69 15.19
CA ASP A 41 -10.98 -10.14 15.31
C ASP A 41 -10.74 -11.57 14.82
N THR A 42 -11.79 -12.40 14.80
CA THR A 42 -11.78 -13.75 14.24
C THR A 42 -11.99 -13.81 12.72
N ASP A 43 -12.39 -12.70 12.09
CA ASP A 43 -12.66 -12.69 10.66
C ASP A 43 -11.37 -12.76 9.84
N LYS A 44 -11.46 -13.31 8.64
CA LYS A 44 -10.32 -13.37 7.73
C LYS A 44 -9.92 -11.95 7.33
N VAL A 45 -8.60 -11.74 7.16
CA VAL A 45 -7.98 -10.50 6.64
C VAL A 45 -8.68 -9.98 5.38
N GLU A 46 -9.14 -10.88 4.50
CA GLU A 46 -9.88 -10.55 3.28
C GLU A 46 -11.16 -9.73 3.53
N ALA A 47 -11.82 -9.87 4.68
CA ALA A 47 -13.04 -9.16 5.02
C ALA A 47 -12.81 -7.65 5.27
N ALA A 48 -11.58 -7.26 5.63
CA ALA A 48 -11.23 -5.88 5.95
C ALA A 48 -10.22 -5.26 4.95
N MET A 49 -9.78 -5.99 3.93
CA MET A 49 -8.78 -5.50 2.97
C MET A 49 -9.39 -4.67 1.84
N HIS A 50 -8.67 -3.63 1.43
CA HIS A 50 -8.89 -2.99 0.14
C HIS A 50 -8.25 -3.83 -0.96
N LYS A 51 -9.09 -4.44 -1.80
CA LYS A 51 -8.63 -5.27 -2.92
C LYS A 51 -8.16 -4.39 -4.08
N PHE A 52 -7.02 -4.75 -4.67
CA PHE A 52 -6.60 -4.09 -5.90
C PHE A 52 -7.47 -4.54 -7.07
N GLN A 53 -7.96 -3.57 -7.82
CA GLN A 53 -8.76 -3.82 -9.02
C GLN A 53 -7.85 -4.39 -10.11
N ARG A 54 -8.13 -5.63 -10.54
CA ARG A 54 -7.37 -6.31 -11.59
C ARG A 54 -7.78 -5.91 -13.01
N ARG A 55 -8.94 -5.26 -13.16
CA ARG A 55 -9.53 -4.84 -14.44
C ARG A 55 -10.00 -3.40 -14.32
N GLY A 56 -9.85 -2.61 -15.37
CA GLY A 56 -10.39 -1.24 -15.46
C GLY A 56 -9.53 -0.13 -14.84
N ARG A 57 -8.47 -0.45 -14.09
CA ARG A 57 -7.45 0.51 -13.65
C ARG A 57 -6.05 0.00 -13.97
N ARG A 58 -5.21 0.87 -14.52
CA ARG A 58 -3.83 0.54 -14.84
C ARG A 58 -3.00 0.61 -13.55
N TYR A 59 -2.50 -0.55 -13.11
CA TYR A 59 -1.61 -0.61 -11.96
C TYR A 59 -0.23 -0.07 -12.34
N LYS A 60 0.24 0.95 -11.64
CA LYS A 60 1.62 1.47 -11.78
C LYS A 60 2.57 0.64 -10.93
N VAL A 61 3.61 0.08 -11.55
CA VAL A 61 4.66 -0.64 -10.84
C VAL A 61 5.66 0.36 -10.30
N ILE A 62 5.92 0.29 -8.99
CA ILE A 62 6.96 1.05 -8.30
C ILE A 62 8.02 0.04 -7.86
N THR A 63 9.27 0.31 -8.20
CA THR A 63 10.44 -0.53 -7.86
C THR A 63 11.49 0.32 -7.16
N THR A 64 12.59 -0.31 -6.72
CA THR A 64 13.75 0.43 -6.18
C THR A 64 14.46 1.29 -7.22
N GLU A 65 14.24 1.02 -8.51
CA GLU A 65 14.80 1.77 -9.63
C GLU A 65 13.89 2.91 -10.09
N THR A 66 12.68 3.03 -9.53
CA THR A 66 11.76 4.13 -9.87
C THR A 66 12.38 5.47 -9.44
N PRO A 67 12.58 6.43 -10.37
CA PRO A 67 13.07 7.75 -10.03
C PRO A 67 12.17 8.46 -9.02
N LEU A 68 12.76 9.34 -8.21
CA LEU A 68 12.02 10.03 -7.16
C LEU A 68 11.00 11.00 -7.74
N GLU A 69 11.30 11.58 -8.89
CA GLU A 69 10.42 12.46 -9.66
C GLU A 69 9.17 11.69 -10.11
N GLU A 70 9.36 10.49 -10.64
CA GLU A 70 8.25 9.61 -11.05
C GLU A 70 7.41 9.14 -9.85
N LEU A 71 8.06 8.89 -8.71
CA LEU A 71 7.37 8.56 -7.46
C LEU A 71 6.54 9.74 -6.93
N GLU A 72 7.07 10.97 -7.03
CA GLU A 72 6.34 12.19 -6.67
C GLU A 72 5.12 12.40 -7.57
N GLU A 73 5.28 12.26 -8.89
CA GLU A 73 4.18 12.32 -9.85
C GLU A 73 3.09 11.27 -9.55
N PHE A 74 3.51 10.03 -9.23
CA PHE A 74 2.60 8.98 -8.78
C PHE A 74 1.77 9.39 -7.57
N PHE A 75 2.39 9.98 -6.54
CA PHE A 75 1.65 10.48 -5.36
C PHE A 75 0.68 11.61 -5.69
N ASN A 76 1.03 12.48 -6.65
CA ASN A 76 0.21 13.60 -7.06
C ASN A 76 -0.95 13.25 -7.98
N GLY A 77 -1.00 12.01 -8.50
CA GLY A 77 -2.16 11.47 -9.19
C GLY A 77 -2.00 11.22 -10.70
N GLY A 78 -0.79 10.92 -11.17
CA GLY A 78 -0.57 10.29 -12.50
C GLY A 78 0.89 9.88 -12.67
N VAL A 79 1.25 8.63 -13.05
CA VAL A 79 1.28 8.10 -14.45
C VAL A 79 0.72 6.66 -14.58
N ASP A 80 -0.30 6.21 -13.85
CA ASP A 80 -1.73 6.32 -14.23
C ASP A 80 -2.61 6.11 -12.97
N GLY A 81 -2.15 6.62 -11.82
CA GLY A 81 -2.88 6.58 -10.55
C GLY A 81 -4.07 7.53 -10.58
N SER A 82 -5.28 7.01 -10.78
CA SER A 82 -6.56 7.70 -11.02
C SER A 82 -7.07 8.65 -9.90
N GLY A 83 -6.18 9.41 -9.26
CA GLY A 83 -6.37 10.25 -8.08
C GLY A 83 -5.10 10.29 -7.22
N LYS A 84 -5.03 11.23 -6.26
CA LYS A 84 -3.91 11.30 -5.30
C LYS A 84 -3.70 9.97 -4.59
N GLN A 85 -2.43 9.59 -4.43
CA GLN A 85 -2.02 8.38 -3.73
C GLN A 85 -1.26 8.77 -2.46
N GLU A 86 -1.60 8.11 -1.35
CA GLU A 86 -0.95 8.35 -0.04
C GLU A 86 0.27 7.45 0.18
N PHE A 87 0.32 6.31 -0.52
CA PHE A 87 1.39 5.35 -0.42
C PHE A 87 1.59 4.59 -1.75
N ALA A 88 2.78 4.02 -1.88
CA ALA A 88 3.21 3.16 -2.97
C ALA A 88 3.67 1.82 -2.39
N VAL A 89 3.28 0.72 -3.02
CA VAL A 89 3.86 -0.59 -2.72
C VAL A 89 5.08 -0.78 -3.61
N VAL A 90 6.26 -0.84 -3.00
CA VAL A 90 7.51 -1.08 -3.71
C VAL A 90 7.67 -2.57 -3.94
N THR A 91 7.79 -2.98 -5.19
CA THR A 91 7.89 -4.38 -5.60
C THR A 91 9.12 -4.64 -6.46
N ASP A 92 9.45 -5.91 -6.70
CA ASP A 92 10.32 -6.27 -7.82
C ASP A 92 9.63 -5.99 -9.17
N THR A 93 10.39 -5.99 -10.27
CA THR A 93 9.86 -5.73 -11.62
C THR A 93 8.77 -6.71 -12.03
N SER A 94 8.80 -7.94 -11.52
CA SER A 94 7.78 -8.96 -11.82
C SER A 94 6.55 -8.90 -10.92
N ARG A 95 6.51 -8.01 -9.91
CA ARG A 95 5.44 -7.84 -8.91
C ARG A 95 5.18 -9.09 -8.05
N LYS A 96 6.18 -9.96 -7.92
CA LYS A 96 6.10 -11.21 -7.14
C LYS A 96 6.50 -11.02 -5.68
N PHE A 97 7.23 -9.95 -5.38
CA PHE A 97 7.77 -9.68 -4.06
C PHE A 97 7.51 -8.23 -3.69
N VAL A 98 6.90 -8.03 -2.53
CA VAL A 98 6.81 -6.73 -1.88
C VAL A 98 8.11 -6.50 -1.13
N LEU A 99 8.81 -5.42 -1.49
CA LEU A 99 10.08 -5.01 -0.87
C LEU A 99 9.84 -3.98 0.22
N GLY A 100 8.78 -3.19 0.11
CA GLY A 100 8.42 -2.20 1.12
C GLY A 100 7.18 -1.39 0.76
N VAL A 101 6.88 -0.42 1.61
CA VAL A 101 5.87 0.60 1.39
C VAL A 101 6.57 1.95 1.49
N ALA A 102 6.34 2.82 0.52
CA ALA A 102 6.81 4.21 0.55
C ALA A 102 5.60 5.13 0.66
N THR A 103 5.63 6.08 1.60
CA THR A 103 4.59 7.09 1.76
C THR A 103 5.05 8.43 1.20
N ARG A 104 4.09 9.34 0.98
CA ARG A 104 4.39 10.74 0.64
C ARG A 104 5.32 11.39 1.68
N ALA A 105 5.07 11.13 2.96
CA ALA A 105 5.87 11.66 4.06
C ALA A 105 7.32 11.12 4.03
N ASP A 106 7.53 9.87 3.62
CA ASP A 106 8.87 9.30 3.46
C ASP A 106 9.66 10.05 2.39
N LEU A 107 9.03 10.32 1.24
CA LEU A 107 9.65 11.08 0.14
C LEU A 107 10.02 12.50 0.57
N GLU A 108 9.11 13.22 1.24
CA GLU A 108 9.37 14.57 1.76
C GLU A 108 10.52 14.59 2.79
N ASN A 109 10.52 13.65 3.72
CA ASN A 109 11.57 13.55 4.73
C ASN A 109 12.92 13.19 4.12
N PHE A 110 12.92 12.35 3.09
CA PHE A 110 14.13 12.00 2.36
C PHE A 110 14.73 13.19 1.63
N ALA A 111 13.90 13.98 0.93
CA ALA A 111 14.33 15.20 0.24
C ALA A 111 14.92 16.21 1.23
N LYS A 112 14.25 16.45 2.37
CA LYS A 112 14.73 17.37 3.43
C LYS A 112 16.07 16.98 4.03
N ARG A 113 16.40 15.69 4.10
CA ARG A 113 17.67 15.21 4.66
C ARG A 113 18.84 15.30 3.68
N ARG A 114 18.56 15.53 2.39
CA ARG A 114 19.56 15.60 1.32
C ARG A 114 19.75 16.99 0.72
N ALA A 115 18.85 17.92 1.03
CA ALA A 115 19.02 19.35 0.80
C ALA A 115 19.97 19.95 1.85
#